data_AF-A0AAP0BJC1-F1
#
_entry.id   AF-A0AAP0BJC1-F1
#
_cell.length_a   1.000
_cell.length_b   1.000
_cell.length_c   1.000
_cell.angle_alpha   90.00
_cell.angle_beta   90.00
_cell.angle_gamma   90.00
#
_symmetry.space_group_name_H-M   'P 1'
#
loop_
_entity.id
_entity.type
_entity.pdbx_description
1 polymer ?
#
loop_
_entity_poly.entity_id
_entity_poly.type
_entity_poly.pdbx_seq_one_letter_code
_entity_poly.pdbx_strand_id
1 'polypeptide(L)'
;MLVSKLYLLSYNLLQCVGWSLALAGLLRRLFITKSIHGAYAASGDLICFLQTAAILEVFHAALGLVPSRVVLTLMQVAGKIHWLLFIVRQVAEVQEHQSVFITFMAWSLSEVIRYSHYCSTILGTCSSWLTYLRYTAFIVLYPIGIFPGEMWLMLEALPFIKERNLYSSSFNGLFISYHSFVVALLILYPFLWLSLFLHLFKQRRGKLRKNLRKKL
;
A
#
# COMPACT_ATOMS: atom_id res chain seq x y z
N MET A 1 14.10 -23.89 -8.52
CA MET A 1 14.02 -22.75 -9.46
C MET A 1 12.66 -22.62 -10.16
N LEU A 2 12.12 -23.67 -10.78
CA LEU A 2 10.82 -23.59 -11.46
C LEU A 2 9.64 -23.44 -10.48
N VAL A 3 9.61 -24.24 -9.41
CA VAL A 3 8.55 -24.21 -8.39
C VAL A 3 8.42 -22.82 -7.75
N SER A 4 9.53 -22.20 -7.35
CA SER A 4 9.54 -20.85 -6.78
C SER A 4 9.04 -19.78 -7.78
N LYS A 5 9.39 -19.90 -9.06
CA LYS A 5 8.89 -19.00 -10.11
C LYS A 5 7.39 -19.15 -10.33
N LEU A 6 6.90 -20.39 -10.39
CA LEU A 6 5.48 -20.69 -10.55
C LEU A 6 4.68 -20.16 -9.34
N TYR A 7 5.14 -20.43 -8.13
CA TYR A 7 4.55 -19.90 -6.90
C TYR A 7 4.47 -18.37 -6.93
N LEU A 8 5.58 -17.69 -7.22
CA LEU A 8 5.60 -16.22 -7.30
C LEU A 8 4.69 -15.71 -8.42
N LEU A 9 4.62 -16.39 -9.56
CA LEU A 9 3.73 -16.02 -10.64
C LEU A 9 2.26 -16.12 -10.20
N SER A 10 1.86 -17.24 -9.59
CA SER A 10 0.51 -17.44 -9.07
C SER A 10 0.16 -16.40 -8.02
N TYR A 11 1.05 -16.14 -7.06
CA TYR A 11 0.85 -15.11 -6.03
C TYR A 11 0.65 -13.72 -6.65
N ASN A 12 1.54 -13.31 -7.56
CA ASN A 12 1.46 -12.00 -8.20
C ASN A 12 0.22 -11.88 -9.09
N LEU A 13 -0.20 -12.94 -9.77
CA LEU A 13 -1.43 -12.94 -10.56
C LEU A 13 -2.66 -12.78 -9.68
N LEU A 14 -2.77 -13.54 -8.59
CA LEU A 14 -3.88 -13.44 -7.64
C LEU A 14 -3.97 -12.04 -7.04
N GLN A 15 -2.83 -11.48 -6.61
CA GLN A 15 -2.77 -10.10 -6.13
C GLN A 15 -3.17 -9.10 -7.23
N CYS A 16 -2.67 -9.26 -8.46
CA CYS A 16 -3.02 -8.37 -9.57
C CYS A 16 -4.53 -8.38 -9.85
N VAL A 17 -5.15 -9.56 -9.88
CA VAL A 17 -6.60 -9.71 -10.09
C VAL A 17 -7.36 -9.08 -8.93
N GLY A 18 -6.99 -9.39 -7.69
CA GLY A 18 -7.64 -8.83 -6.50
C GLY A 18 -7.61 -7.29 -6.47
N TRP A 19 -6.44 -6.69 -6.71
CA TRP A 19 -6.31 -5.23 -6.77
C TRP A 19 -7.04 -4.61 -7.97
N SER A 20 -7.14 -5.32 -9.10
CA SER A 20 -7.94 -4.86 -10.25
C SER A 20 -9.43 -4.88 -9.94
N LEU A 21 -9.91 -5.90 -9.22
CA LEU A 21 -11.30 -5.98 -8.77
C LEU A 21 -11.63 -4.89 -7.76
N ALA A 22 -10.73 -4.62 -6.82
CA ALA A 22 -10.87 -3.49 -5.89
C ALA A 22 -10.93 -2.15 -6.65
N LEU A 23 -10.02 -1.93 -7.61
CA LEU A 23 -10.04 -0.73 -8.45
C LEU A 23 -11.36 -0.61 -9.23
N ALA A 24 -11.83 -1.70 -9.85
CA ALA A 24 -13.08 -1.71 -10.59
C ALA A 24 -14.28 -1.40 -9.67
N GLY A 25 -14.31 -1.90 -8.44
CA GLY A 25 -15.32 -1.57 -7.44
C GLY A 25 -15.39 -0.08 -7.13
N LEU A 26 -14.22 0.55 -6.93
CA LEU A 26 -14.09 1.99 -6.68
C LEU A 26 -14.52 2.82 -7.89
N LEU A 27 -14.05 2.47 -9.09
CA LEU A 27 -14.39 3.16 -10.33
C LEU A 27 -15.88 3.05 -10.66
N ARG A 28 -16.46 1.86 -10.51
CA ARG A 28 -17.91 1.64 -10.70
C ARG A 28 -18.70 2.58 -9.80
N ARG A 29 -18.30 2.73 -8.54
CA ARG A 29 -18.96 3.65 -7.61
C ARG A 29 -18.80 5.10 -8.05
N LEU A 30 -17.58 5.52 -8.41
CA LEU A 30 -17.31 6.88 -8.89
C LEU A 30 -18.14 7.22 -10.13
N PHE A 31 -18.23 6.33 -11.12
CA PHE A 31 -18.92 6.62 -12.38
C PHE A 31 -20.43 6.44 -12.31
N ILE A 32 -20.93 5.44 -11.58
CA ILE A 32 -22.37 5.15 -11.50
C ILE A 32 -23.04 6.02 -10.43
N THR A 33 -22.48 6.06 -9.22
CA THR A 33 -23.10 6.77 -8.09
C THR A 33 -22.65 8.23 -7.98
N LYS A 34 -21.63 8.63 -8.74
CA LYS A 34 -21.01 9.97 -8.68
C LYS A 34 -20.57 10.38 -7.26
N SER A 35 -20.30 9.39 -6.41
CA SER A 35 -19.93 9.58 -5.01
C SER A 35 -18.58 8.97 -4.71
N ILE A 36 -17.79 9.71 -3.94
CA ILE A 36 -16.50 9.29 -3.39
C ILE A 36 -16.65 8.70 -1.97
N HIS A 37 -17.81 8.85 -1.34
CA HIS A 37 -18.12 8.26 -0.04
C HIS A 37 -18.40 6.77 -0.18
N GLY A 38 -18.22 6.00 0.90
CA GLY A 38 -18.36 4.55 1.00
C GLY A 38 -17.42 3.72 0.13
N ALA A 39 -16.23 4.26 -0.14
CA ALA A 39 -15.12 3.49 -0.72
C ALA A 39 -14.80 2.24 0.10
N TYR A 40 -14.90 2.34 1.44
CA TYR A 40 -14.73 1.22 2.34
C TYR A 40 -15.77 0.12 2.10
N ALA A 41 -17.06 0.47 2.03
CA ALA A 41 -18.11 -0.51 1.74
C ALA A 41 -17.94 -1.18 0.36
N ALA A 42 -17.35 -0.48 -0.61
CA ALA A 42 -17.19 -1.00 -1.96
C ALA A 42 -16.04 -2.00 -2.10
N SER A 43 -14.92 -1.80 -1.38
CA SER A 43 -13.69 -2.57 -1.61
C SER A 43 -12.84 -2.79 -0.35
N GLY A 44 -13.29 -2.33 0.82
CA GLY A 44 -12.55 -2.37 2.08
C GLY A 44 -12.19 -3.79 2.52
N ASP A 45 -13.13 -4.72 2.51
CA ASP A 45 -12.86 -6.11 2.91
C ASP A 45 -11.88 -6.81 1.98
N LEU A 46 -12.04 -6.60 0.66
CA LEU A 46 -11.12 -7.13 -0.34
C LEU A 46 -9.72 -6.55 -0.16
N ILE A 47 -9.60 -5.23 0.01
CA ILE A 47 -8.31 -4.57 0.24
C ILE A 47 -7.70 -5.02 1.58
N CYS A 48 -8.50 -5.24 2.64
CA CYS A 48 -8.02 -5.82 3.89
C CYS A 48 -7.40 -7.20 3.68
N PHE A 49 -8.06 -8.06 2.91
CA PHE A 49 -7.55 -9.39 2.58
C PHE A 49 -6.24 -9.30 1.78
N LEU A 50 -6.18 -8.46 0.73
CA LEU A 50 -4.99 -8.30 -0.11
C LEU A 50 -3.79 -7.74 0.67
N GLN A 51 -4.04 -6.79 1.58
CA GLN A 51 -2.98 -6.25 2.44
C GLN A 51 -2.50 -7.24 3.48
N THR A 52 -3.38 -8.08 4.02
CA THR A 52 -2.99 -9.17 4.91
C THR A 52 -2.13 -10.19 4.16
N ALA A 53 -2.52 -10.54 2.93
CA ALA A 53 -1.73 -11.42 2.07
C ALA A 53 -0.36 -10.82 1.71
N ALA A 54 -0.21 -9.49 1.68
CA ALA A 54 1.06 -8.81 1.43
C ALA A 54 2.11 -9.03 2.54
N ILE A 55 1.72 -9.53 3.73
CA ILE A 55 2.69 -10.00 4.75
C ILE A 55 3.62 -11.08 4.16
N LEU A 56 3.10 -11.91 3.24
CA LEU A 56 3.91 -12.92 2.55
C LEU A 56 5.10 -12.30 1.79
N GLU A 57 5.02 -11.05 1.36
CA GLU A 57 6.13 -10.37 0.67
C GLU A 57 7.32 -10.12 1.60
N VAL A 58 7.05 -9.89 2.89
CA VAL A 58 8.10 -9.78 3.91
C VAL A 58 8.84 -11.11 4.03
N PHE A 59 8.09 -12.23 4.04
CA PHE A 59 8.67 -13.57 4.04
C PHE A 59 9.41 -13.88 2.73
N HIS A 60 8.89 -13.48 1.57
CA HIS A 60 9.58 -13.65 0.29
C HIS A 60 10.92 -12.91 0.27
N ALA A 61 10.99 -11.71 0.84
CA ALA A 61 12.24 -10.97 0.99
C ALA A 61 13.18 -11.64 2.00
N ALA A 62 12.66 -12.08 3.15
CA ALA A 62 13.45 -12.69 4.22
C ALA A 62 14.08 -14.04 3.82
N LEU A 63 13.33 -14.84 3.07
CA LEU A 63 13.78 -16.13 2.53
C LEU A 63 14.63 -16.00 1.25
N GLY A 64 14.88 -14.76 0.79
CA GLY A 64 15.67 -14.50 -0.42
C GLY A 64 14.99 -14.95 -1.73
N LEU A 65 13.68 -15.20 -1.73
CA LEU A 65 12.91 -15.52 -2.94
C LEU A 65 12.85 -14.34 -3.90
N VAL A 66 12.90 -13.11 -3.38
CA VAL A 66 12.90 -11.86 -4.15
C VAL A 66 14.06 -10.98 -3.68
N PRO A 67 14.81 -10.33 -4.59
CA PRO A 67 15.92 -9.44 -4.23
C PRO A 67 15.39 -8.08 -3.70
N SER A 68 14.77 -8.10 -2.52
CA SER A 68 14.25 -6.92 -1.82
C SER A 68 14.91 -6.77 -0.45
N ARG A 69 14.90 -5.55 0.08
CA ARG A 69 15.37 -5.26 1.44
C ARG A 69 14.23 -5.53 2.41
N VAL A 70 14.38 -6.55 3.26
CA VAL A 70 13.38 -7.00 4.24
C VAL A 70 12.81 -5.84 5.06
N VAL A 71 13.68 -4.98 5.62
CA VAL A 71 13.27 -3.84 6.46
C VAL A 71 12.37 -2.85 5.70
N LEU A 72 12.69 -2.56 4.43
CA LEU A 72 11.88 -1.64 3.63
C LEU A 72 10.53 -2.25 3.27
N THR A 73 10.51 -3.54 2.92
CA THR A 73 9.26 -4.27 2.63
C THR A 73 8.39 -4.36 3.87
N LEU A 74 8.97 -4.65 5.04
CA LEU A 74 8.27 -4.67 6.32
C LEU A 74 7.66 -3.31 6.64
N MET A 75 8.44 -2.23 6.53
CA MET A 75 7.96 -0.88 6.81
C MET A 75 6.78 -0.48 5.90
N GLN A 76 6.85 -0.83 4.61
CA GLN A 76 5.78 -0.58 3.64
C GLN A 76 4.51 -1.36 3.96
N VAL A 77 4.64 -2.66 4.28
CA VAL A 77 3.49 -3.52 4.57
C VAL A 77 2.88 -3.17 5.94
N ALA A 78 3.72 -3.00 6.97
CA ALA A 78 3.28 -2.67 8.33
C ALA A 78 2.55 -1.32 8.38
N GLY A 79 3.03 -0.30 7.66
CA GLY A 79 2.36 0.99 7.59
C GLY A 79 0.93 0.89 7.03
N LYS A 80 0.76 0.19 5.90
CA LYS A 80 -0.56 0.00 5.27
C LYS A 80 -1.49 -0.87 6.13
N ILE A 81 -0.96 -1.92 6.75
CA ILE A 81 -1.70 -2.80 7.67
C ILE A 81 -2.17 -2.01 8.88
N HIS A 82 -1.29 -1.23 9.51
CA HIS A 82 -1.64 -0.40 10.65
C HIS A 82 -2.75 0.59 10.28
N TRP A 83 -2.57 1.33 9.19
CA TRP A 83 -3.57 2.29 8.74
C TRP A 83 -4.93 1.64 8.45
N LEU A 84 -4.95 0.51 7.73
CA LEU A 84 -6.19 -0.12 7.31
C LEU A 84 -6.87 -0.92 8.41
N LEU A 85 -6.17 -1.90 8.99
CA LEU A 85 -6.76 -2.88 9.90
C LEU A 85 -6.87 -2.34 11.33
N PHE A 86 -5.91 -1.50 11.75
CA PHE A 86 -5.87 -1.04 13.13
C PHE A 86 -6.58 0.30 13.33
N ILE A 87 -6.68 1.14 12.29
CA ILE A 87 -7.39 2.43 12.35
C ILE A 87 -8.71 2.37 11.57
N VAL A 88 -8.68 2.33 10.23
CA VAL A 88 -9.89 2.48 9.40
C VAL A 88 -10.94 1.43 9.70
N ARG A 89 -10.54 0.17 9.85
CA ARG A 89 -11.48 -0.93 10.15
C ARG A 89 -12.12 -0.83 11.53
N GLN A 90 -11.46 -0.20 12.50
CA GLN A 90 -11.96 -0.10 13.88
C GLN A 90 -12.76 1.17 14.14
N VAL A 91 -12.62 2.18 13.29
CA VAL A 91 -13.31 3.47 13.43
C VAL A 91 -14.27 3.62 12.26
N ALA A 92 -15.53 3.24 12.46
CA ALA A 92 -16.56 3.27 11.41
C ALA A 92 -16.78 4.67 10.84
N GLU A 93 -16.60 5.71 11.65
CA GLU A 93 -16.80 7.12 11.28
C GLU A 93 -15.86 7.57 10.16
N VAL A 94 -14.62 7.08 10.16
CA VAL A 94 -13.62 7.48 9.16
C VAL A 94 -13.73 6.64 7.88
N GLN A 95 -14.51 5.55 7.86
CA GLN A 95 -14.70 4.71 6.68
C GLN A 95 -15.42 5.44 5.53
N GLU A 96 -16.26 6.41 5.87
CA GLU A 96 -16.98 7.26 4.93
C GLU A 96 -16.18 8.51 4.52
N HIS A 97 -15.00 8.73 5.10
CA HIS A 97 -14.17 9.88 4.79
C HIS A 97 -13.57 9.79 3.37
N GLN A 98 -13.51 10.92 2.65
CA GLN A 98 -12.95 11.02 1.30
C GLN A 98 -11.51 10.49 1.19
N SER A 99 -10.75 10.60 2.27
CA SER A 99 -9.39 10.08 2.37
C SER A 99 -9.31 8.57 2.13
N VAL A 100 -10.35 7.80 2.52
CA VAL A 100 -10.40 6.35 2.22
C VAL A 100 -10.42 6.12 0.72
N PHE A 101 -11.25 6.86 -0.01
CA PHE A 101 -11.32 6.76 -1.47
C PHE A 101 -9.99 7.12 -2.12
N ILE A 102 -9.36 8.22 -1.69
CA ILE A 102 -8.06 8.66 -2.22
C ILE A 102 -6.99 7.60 -2.00
N THR A 103 -6.88 7.08 -0.77
CA THR A 103 -5.90 6.04 -0.42
C THR A 103 -6.16 4.75 -1.19
N PHE A 104 -7.42 4.28 -1.24
CA PHE A 104 -7.78 3.04 -1.93
C PHE A 104 -7.54 3.13 -3.43
N MET A 105 -7.83 4.28 -4.06
CA MET A 105 -7.53 4.51 -5.47
C MET A 105 -6.01 4.53 -5.72
N ALA A 106 -5.25 5.28 -4.91
CA ALA A 106 -3.80 5.37 -5.05
C ALA A 106 -3.11 4.02 -4.85
N TRP A 107 -3.53 3.26 -3.84
CA TRP A 107 -3.05 1.92 -3.58
C TRP A 107 -3.42 0.99 -4.72
N SER A 108 -4.69 0.88 -5.10
CA SER A 108 -5.11 -0.06 -6.14
C SER A 108 -4.41 0.18 -7.47
N LEU A 109 -4.26 1.44 -7.89
CA LEU A 109 -3.52 1.76 -9.11
C LEU A 109 -2.03 1.40 -9.01
N SER A 110 -1.38 1.74 -7.88
CA SER A 110 0.01 1.39 -7.64
C SER A 110 0.25 -0.13 -7.63
N GLU A 111 -0.64 -0.87 -6.98
CA GLU A 111 -0.55 -2.31 -6.81
C GLU A 111 -0.84 -3.07 -8.12
N VAL A 112 -1.85 -2.67 -8.89
CA VAL A 112 -2.10 -3.23 -10.23
C VAL A 112 -0.87 -3.08 -11.12
N ILE A 113 -0.26 -1.90 -11.17
CA ILE A 113 0.98 -1.66 -11.93
C ILE A 113 2.11 -2.55 -11.41
N ARG A 114 2.26 -2.67 -10.08
CA ARG A 114 3.32 -3.46 -9.43
C ARG A 114 3.22 -4.94 -9.75
N TYR A 115 2.07 -5.55 -9.51
CA TYR A 115 1.89 -6.98 -9.72
C TYR A 115 1.88 -7.35 -11.20
N SER A 116 1.31 -6.51 -12.07
CA SER A 116 1.42 -6.68 -13.53
C SER A 116 2.89 -6.73 -13.96
N HIS A 117 3.71 -5.78 -13.48
CA HIS A 117 5.13 -5.77 -13.77
C HIS A 117 5.85 -7.03 -13.25
N TYR A 118 5.53 -7.49 -12.04
CA TYR A 118 6.13 -8.73 -11.50
C TYR A 118 5.76 -9.96 -12.32
N CYS A 119 4.49 -10.12 -12.70
CA CYS A 119 4.04 -11.20 -13.58
C CYS A 119 4.78 -11.19 -14.93
N SER A 120 4.78 -10.06 -15.63
CA SER A 120 5.46 -9.95 -16.93
C SER A 120 6.98 -10.15 -16.83
N THR A 121 7.59 -9.77 -15.70
CA THR A 121 9.02 -9.99 -15.46
C THR A 121 9.32 -11.48 -15.32
N ILE A 122 8.49 -12.23 -14.58
CA ILE A 122 8.67 -13.68 -14.41
C ILE A 122 8.46 -14.43 -15.74
N LEU A 123 7.49 -13.98 -16.55
CA LEU A 123 7.19 -14.55 -17.86
C LEU A 123 8.19 -14.14 -18.96
N GLY A 124 9.09 -13.20 -18.70
CA GLY A 124 10.05 -12.69 -19.69
C GLY A 124 9.45 -11.76 -20.75
N THR A 125 8.20 -11.35 -20.61
CA THR A 125 7.45 -10.50 -21.57
C THR A 125 7.35 -9.04 -21.12
N CYS A 126 8.11 -8.63 -20.12
CA CYS A 126 8.00 -7.29 -19.53
C CYS A 126 8.36 -6.18 -20.52
N SER A 127 7.37 -5.36 -20.87
CA SER A 127 7.56 -4.23 -21.76
C SER A 127 8.32 -3.07 -21.09
N SER A 128 9.01 -2.28 -21.91
CA SER A 128 9.70 -1.07 -21.44
C SER A 128 8.72 -0.05 -20.86
N TRP A 129 7.51 0.03 -21.41
CA TRP A 129 6.46 0.93 -20.96
C TRP A 129 5.96 0.56 -19.55
N LEU A 130 5.66 -0.71 -19.30
CA LEU A 130 5.22 -1.18 -17.99
C LEU A 130 6.33 -0.97 -16.93
N THR A 131 7.59 -1.17 -17.33
CA THR A 131 8.73 -0.84 -16.47
C THR A 131 8.79 0.65 -16.16
N TYR A 132 8.61 1.51 -17.17
CA TYR A 132 8.60 2.96 -16.97
C TYR A 132 7.50 3.39 -15.99
N LEU A 133 6.28 2.90 -16.18
CA LEU A 133 5.15 3.16 -15.28
C LEU A 133 5.47 2.73 -13.85
N ARG A 134 5.98 1.50 -13.65
CA ARG A 134 6.33 0.97 -12.32
C ARG A 134 7.30 1.85 -11.54
N TYR A 135 8.25 2.49 -12.23
CA TYR A 135 9.27 3.35 -11.62
C TYR A 135 8.95 4.84 -11.73
N THR A 136 7.77 5.24 -12.19
CA THR A 136 7.41 6.66 -12.34
C THR A 136 6.06 7.00 -11.67
N ALA A 137 5.10 6.08 -11.64
CA ALA A 137 3.77 6.31 -11.08
C ALA A 137 3.81 6.75 -9.60
N PHE A 138 4.81 6.27 -8.83
CA PHE A 138 4.98 6.65 -7.42
C PHE A 138 5.18 8.15 -7.21
N ILE A 139 5.68 8.90 -8.21
CA ILE A 139 5.93 10.34 -8.10
C ILE A 139 4.63 11.09 -7.79
N VAL A 140 3.52 10.64 -8.36
CA VAL A 140 2.19 11.25 -8.16
C VAL A 140 1.38 10.48 -7.13
N LEU A 141 1.32 9.15 -7.25
CA LEU A 141 0.45 8.33 -6.40
C LEU A 141 0.91 8.28 -4.94
N TYR A 142 2.22 8.35 -4.69
CA TYR A 142 2.73 8.20 -3.34
C TYR A 142 2.48 9.45 -2.46
N PRO A 143 2.72 10.70 -2.92
CA PRO A 143 2.28 11.88 -2.18
C PRO A 143 0.77 11.92 -1.97
N ILE A 144 -0.02 11.63 -3.01
CA ILE A 144 -1.49 11.70 -2.94
C ILE A 144 -2.05 10.65 -1.96
N GLY A 145 -1.54 9.42 -1.98
CA GLY A 145 -1.97 8.39 -1.04
C GLY A 145 -1.62 8.74 0.41
N ILE A 146 -0.51 9.45 0.64
CA ILE A 146 0.04 9.66 1.98
C ILE A 146 -0.55 10.91 2.64
N PHE A 147 -0.49 12.07 1.97
CA PHE A 147 -0.84 13.35 2.60
C PHE A 147 -2.38 13.49 2.79
N PRO A 148 -3.20 13.61 1.72
CA PRO A 148 -4.65 13.72 1.88
C PRO A 148 -5.34 12.39 2.16
N GLY A 149 -4.66 11.26 1.91
CA GLY A 149 -5.15 9.93 2.19
C GLY A 149 -4.84 9.49 3.62
N GLU A 150 -3.64 8.93 3.82
CA GLU A 150 -3.32 8.24 5.07
C GLU A 150 -3.23 9.17 6.28
N MET A 151 -2.42 10.23 6.19
CA MET A 151 -2.15 11.15 7.31
C MET A 151 -3.38 11.95 7.73
N TRP A 152 -4.12 12.50 6.76
CA TRP A 152 -5.33 13.25 7.06
C TRP A 152 -6.36 12.38 7.76
N LEU A 153 -6.59 11.16 7.26
CA LEU A 153 -7.52 10.24 7.92
C LEU A 153 -7.07 9.87 9.34
N MET A 154 -5.77 9.67 9.55
CA MET A 154 -5.24 9.38 10.88
C MET A 154 -5.45 10.54 11.85
N LEU A 155 -5.34 11.79 11.40
CA LEU A 155 -5.65 12.98 12.19
C LEU A 155 -7.14 13.01 12.59
N GLU A 156 -8.04 12.77 11.64
CA GLU A 156 -9.49 12.69 11.88
C GLU A 156 -9.86 11.51 12.81
N ALA A 157 -9.08 10.44 12.80
CA ALA A 157 -9.30 9.28 13.67
C ALA A 157 -8.89 9.50 15.14
N LEU A 158 -7.99 10.45 15.42
CA LEU A 158 -7.46 10.71 16.78
C LEU A 158 -8.54 10.91 17.86
N PRO A 159 -9.57 11.76 17.69
CA PRO A 159 -10.60 11.95 18.71
C PRO A 159 -11.32 10.64 19.05
N PHE A 160 -11.69 9.85 18.04
CA PHE A 160 -12.36 8.56 18.22
C PHE A 160 -11.44 7.54 18.90
N ILE A 161 -10.16 7.52 18.54
CA ILE A 161 -9.15 6.67 19.19
C ILE A 161 -9.04 6.99 20.68
N LYS A 162 -9.03 8.28 21.03
CA LYS A 162 -8.93 8.75 22.42
C LYS A 162 -10.19 8.43 23.22
N GLU A 163 -11.35 8.79 22.71
CA GLU A 163 -12.64 8.62 23.39
C GLU A 163 -12.93 7.15 23.69
N ARG A 164 -12.67 6.27 22.71
CA ARG A 164 -12.92 4.83 22.84
C ARG A 164 -11.81 4.06 23.55
N ASN A 165 -10.71 4.74 23.89
CA ASN A 165 -9.50 4.11 24.43
C ASN A 165 -9.10 2.86 23.63
N LEU A 166 -9.05 2.98 22.30
CA LEU A 166 -8.79 1.83 21.42
C LEU A 166 -7.48 1.12 21.80
N TYR A 167 -7.56 -0.20 21.89
CA TYR A 167 -6.46 -1.10 22.31
C TYR A 167 -5.88 -0.84 23.70
N SER A 168 -6.64 -0.23 24.62
CA SER A 168 -6.18 0.03 26.00
C SER A 168 -5.65 -1.24 26.69
N SER A 169 -6.29 -2.40 26.47
CA SER A 169 -5.82 -3.69 27.02
C SER A 169 -4.46 -4.12 26.47
N SER A 170 -4.22 -3.96 25.17
CA SER A 170 -2.94 -4.29 24.52
C SER A 170 -1.80 -3.35 24.90
N PHE A 171 -2.14 -2.11 25.26
CA PHE A 171 -1.19 -1.11 25.75
C PHE A 171 -1.11 -1.09 27.29
N ASN A 172 -1.83 -1.98 27.98
CA ASN A 172 -1.79 -2.05 29.44
C ASN A 172 -0.40 -2.52 29.89
N GLY A 173 0.27 -1.72 30.70
CA GLY A 173 1.66 -1.94 31.13
C GLY A 173 2.73 -1.25 30.26
N LEU A 174 2.34 -0.56 29.18
CA LEU A 174 3.24 0.34 28.45
C LEU A 174 3.11 1.77 29.01
N PHE A 175 4.21 2.53 28.98
CA PHE A 175 4.22 3.95 29.39
C PHE A 175 3.48 4.88 28.40
N ILE A 176 2.94 4.34 27.30
CA ILE A 176 2.39 5.10 26.18
C ILE A 176 1.01 4.53 25.84
N SER A 177 0.02 5.39 25.61
CA SER A 177 -1.31 4.99 25.11
C SER A 177 -1.31 4.81 23.59
N TYR A 178 -2.26 4.05 23.04
CA TYR A 178 -2.39 3.93 21.58
C TYR A 178 -2.59 5.28 20.89
N HIS A 179 -3.37 6.18 21.50
CA HIS A 179 -3.51 7.56 21.00
C HIS A 179 -2.15 8.27 20.90
N SER A 180 -1.35 8.24 21.97
CA SER A 180 -0.01 8.84 22.00
C SER A 180 0.93 8.21 20.96
N PHE A 181 0.82 6.90 20.74
CA PHE A 181 1.55 6.20 19.68
C PHE A 181 1.17 6.71 18.28
N VAL A 182 -0.13 6.86 17.99
CA VAL A 182 -0.60 7.38 16.69
C VAL A 182 -0.16 8.83 16.47
N VAL A 183 -0.19 9.66 17.52
CA VAL A 183 0.35 11.05 17.46
C VAL A 183 1.85 11.04 17.16
N ALA A 184 2.64 10.24 17.87
CA ALA A 184 4.07 10.13 17.60
C ALA A 184 4.34 9.63 16.17
N LEU A 185 3.56 8.65 15.71
CA LEU A 185 3.65 8.12 14.35
C LEU A 185 3.33 9.20 13.31
N LEU A 186 2.33 10.05 13.53
CA LEU A 186 2.00 11.18 12.65
C LEU A 186 3.12 12.22 12.56
N ILE A 187 3.83 12.48 13.66
CA ILE A 187 5.01 13.37 13.68
C ILE A 187 6.18 12.74 12.90
N LEU A 188 6.38 11.43 13.04
CA LEU A 188 7.45 10.70 12.35
C LEU A 188 7.13 10.42 10.88
N TYR A 189 5.85 10.37 10.51
CA TYR A 189 5.36 9.97 9.19
C TYR A 189 6.03 10.71 8.02
N PRO A 190 6.16 12.06 8.04
CA PRO A 190 6.80 12.79 6.96
C PRO A 190 8.27 12.40 6.74
N PHE A 191 9.01 12.14 7.81
CA PHE A 191 10.41 11.73 7.74
C PHE A 191 10.56 10.31 7.20
N LEU A 192 9.73 9.39 7.71
CA LEU A 192 9.65 8.01 7.27
C LEU A 192 9.27 7.92 5.78
N TRP A 193 8.27 8.69 5.38
CA TRP A 193 7.83 8.82 4.00
C TRP A 193 8.93 9.37 3.09
N LEU A 194 9.60 10.46 3.47
CA LEU A 194 10.64 11.08 2.66
C LEU A 194 11.81 10.12 2.42
N SER A 195 12.21 9.36 3.44
CA SER A 195 13.24 8.32 3.31
C SER A 195 12.86 7.26 2.26
N LEU A 196 11.62 6.73 2.33
CA LEU A 196 11.11 5.78 1.34
C LEU A 196 11.00 6.40 -0.06
N PHE A 197 10.54 7.65 -0.16
CA PHE A 197 10.36 8.36 -1.41
C PHE A 197 11.69 8.59 -2.14
N LEU A 198 12.72 9.05 -1.41
CA LEU A 198 14.07 9.21 -1.95
C LEU A 198 14.69 7.87 -2.38
N HIS A 199 14.39 6.80 -1.64
CA HIS A 199 14.79 5.45 -2.02
C HIS A 199 14.17 5.03 -3.37
N LEU A 200 12.89 5.32 -3.61
CA LEU A 200 12.23 5.03 -4.89
C LEU A 200 12.86 5.81 -6.06
N PHE A 201 13.27 7.06 -5.87
CA PHE A 201 14.05 7.80 -6.87
C PHE A 201 15.41 7.15 -7.17
N LYS A 202 16.09 6.62 -6.15
CA LYS A 202 17.34 5.86 -6.34
C LYS A 202 17.08 4.60 -7.16
N GLN A 203 16.01 3.87 -6.87
CA GLN A 203 15.61 2.69 -7.66
C GLN A 203 15.30 3.05 -9.11
N ARG A 204 14.53 4.12 -9.35
CA ARG A 204 14.19 4.63 -10.68
C ARG A 204 15.44 4.92 -11.50
N ARG A 205 16.38 5.71 -10.95
CA ARG A 205 17.65 6.04 -11.62
C ARG A 205 18.45 4.80 -12.00
N GLY A 206 18.53 3.82 -11.09
CA GLY A 206 19.26 2.57 -11.32
C GLY A 206 18.66 1.69 -12.42
N LYS A 207 17.32 1.60 -12.50
CA LYS A 207 16.63 0.70 -13.45
C LYS A 207 16.43 1.33 -14.83
N LEU A 208 16.00 2.58 -14.90
CA LEU A 208 15.75 3.23 -16.19
C LEU A 208 17.05 3.47 -16.98
N ARG A 209 18.17 3.82 -16.30
CA ARG A 209 19.48 3.97 -16.94
C ARG A 209 19.99 2.66 -17.55
N LYS A 210 19.73 1.52 -16.90
CA LYS A 210 20.08 0.20 -17.43
C LYS A 210 19.23 -0.19 -18.64
N ASN A 211 17.94 0.16 -18.65
CA ASN A 211 17.07 -0.12 -19.79
C ASN A 211 17.42 0.73 -21.03
N LEU A 212 17.79 2.00 -20.84
CA LEU A 212 18.28 2.86 -21.93
C LEU A 212 19.55 2.29 -22.59
N ARG A 213 20.50 1.79 -21.77
CA ARG A 213 21.73 1.15 -22.27
C ARG A 213 21.52 -0.21 -22.95
N LYS A 214 20.40 -0.89 -22.73
CA LYS A 214 20.07 -2.14 -23.43
C LYS A 214 19.42 -1.91 -24.80
N LYS A 215 18.99 -0.68 -25.08
CA LYS A 215 18.35 -0.28 -26.34
C LYS A 215 19.32 0.41 -27.31
N LEU A 216 20.48 0.83 -26.81
CA LEU A 216 21.64 1.29 -27.59
C LEU A 216 22.54 0.09 -27.85
#